data_AF-A0A0R2PC74-F1
#
_entry.id   AF-A0A0R2PC74-F1
#
_cell.length_a   1.000
_cell.length_b   1.000
_cell.length_c   1.000
_cell.angle_alpha   90.00
_cell.angle_beta   90.00
_cell.angle_gamma   90.00
#
_symmetry.space_group_name_H-M   'P 1'
#
loop_
_entity.id
_entity.type
_entity.pdbx_description
1 polymer ?
#
loop_
_entity_poly.entity_id
_entity_poly.type
_entity_poly.pdbx_seq_one_letter_code
_entity_poly.pdbx_strand_id
1 'polypeptide(L)' 'MNSSYPKRTGEYLEFYGNGVLKAIGKMKADKLHGDWKWFRKDGVIMRSGSFKNGTQIGVWITYDQKGKPYKKTNFGS' A
#
# COMPACT_ATOMS: atom_id res chain seq x y z
N MET A 1 -15.04 28.66 -13.68
CA MET A 1 -13.91 28.04 -12.96
C MET A 1 -14.47 27.35 -11.71
N ASN A 2 -14.70 26.03 -11.76
CA ASN A 2 -15.21 25.27 -10.61
C ASN A 2 -14.07 24.41 -10.05
N SER A 3 -13.23 25.03 -9.20
CA SER A 3 -12.13 24.35 -8.52
C SER A 3 -12.64 23.56 -7.31
N SER A 4 -13.47 22.55 -7.56
CA SER A 4 -13.78 21.52 -6.56
C SER A 4 -12.61 20.53 -6.50
N TYR A 5 -11.52 20.91 -5.82
CA TYR A 5 -10.46 19.96 -5.50
C TYR A 5 -11.06 18.91 -4.55
N PRO A 6 -11.25 17.63 -4.96
CA PRO A 6 -11.74 16.63 -4.04
C PRO A 6 -10.70 16.42 -2.93
N LYS A 7 -11.17 16.51 -1.68
CA LYS A 7 -10.52 16.06 -0.43
C LYS A 7 -9.23 15.29 -0.67
N ARG A 8 -8.10 15.85 -0.21
CA ARG A 8 -6.73 15.28 -0.21
C ARG A 8 -6.68 13.81 0.30
N THR A 9 -7.11 12.85 -0.52
CA THR A 9 -6.67 11.46 -0.46
C THR A 9 -5.38 11.44 -1.26
N GLY A 10 -4.28 11.83 -0.62
CA GLY A 10 -2.98 11.85 -1.26
C GLY A 10 -2.54 10.42 -1.54
N GLU A 11 -2.19 10.14 -2.79
CA GLU A 11 -1.35 8.98 -3.08
C GLU A 11 -0.01 9.18 -2.36
N TYR A 12 0.42 8.16 -1.66
CA TYR A 12 1.69 8.11 -0.97
C TYR A 12 2.61 7.19 -1.74
N LEU A 13 3.80 7.71 -2.06
CA LEU A 13 4.89 6.98 -2.71
C LEU A 13 6.12 7.06 -1.82
N GLU A 14 6.67 5.92 -1.47
CA GLU A 14 7.95 5.82 -0.78
C GLU A 14 8.93 5.08 -1.68
N PHE A 15 10.16 5.59 -1.78
CA PHE A 15 11.23 5.00 -2.58
C PHE A 15 12.39 4.58 -1.68
N TYR A 16 13.10 3.53 -2.07
CA TYR A 16 14.40 3.21 -1.53
C TYR A 16 15.44 4.25 -1.98
N GLY A 17 16.59 4.32 -1.29
CA GLY A 17 17.67 5.23 -1.66
C GLY A 17 18.25 5.01 -3.07
N ASN A 18 17.98 3.87 -3.70
CA ASN A 18 18.34 3.57 -5.10
C ASN A 18 17.26 4.00 -6.11
N GLY A 19 16.20 4.69 -5.68
CA GLY A 19 15.11 5.15 -6.53
C GLY A 19 14.03 4.11 -6.84
N VAL A 20 14.18 2.86 -6.36
CA VAL A 20 13.15 1.82 -6.55
C VAL A 20 11.96 2.08 -5.64
N LEU A 21 10.74 1.93 -6.15
CA LEU A 21 9.51 2.08 -5.37
C LEU A 21 9.52 1.07 -4.22
N LYS A 22 9.32 1.54 -2.99
CA LYS A 22 9.29 0.74 -1.75
C LYS A 22 7.86 0.52 -1.28
N ALA A 23 7.02 1.55 -1.32
CA ALA A 23 5.62 1.45 -0.92
C ALA A 23 4.75 2.42 -1.73
N ILE A 24 3.53 2.00 -2.02
CA ILE A 24 2.48 2.82 -2.61
C ILE A 24 1.15 2.55 -1.93
N GLY A 25 0.39 3.62 -1.68
CA GLY A 25 -0.97 3.50 -1.19
C GLY A 25 -1.62 4.86 -1.00
N LYS A 26 -2.70 4.91 -0.22
CA LYS A 26 -3.38 6.18 0.09
C LYS A 26 -3.22 6.51 1.57
N MET A 27 -3.12 7.80 1.85
CA MET A 27 -3.19 8.32 3.21
C MET A 27 -4.44 9.18 3.41
N LYS A 28 -5.02 9.08 4.59
CA LYS A 28 -6.17 9.87 5.03
C LYS A 28 -5.96 10.28 6.48
N ALA A 29 -5.93 11.60 6.74
CA ALA A 29 -5.70 12.17 8.08
C ALA A 29 -4.45 11.55 8.76
N ASP A 30 -3.32 11.59 8.05
CA ASP A 30 -2.02 11.07 8.49
C ASP A 30 -1.98 9.56 8.82
N LYS A 31 -3.00 8.81 8.40
CA LYS A 31 -3.09 7.36 8.58
C LYS A 31 -3.19 6.63 7.25
N LEU A 32 -2.64 5.42 7.21
CA LEU A 32 -2.77 4.51 6.08
C LEU A 32 -4.26 4.20 5.82
N HIS A 33 -4.67 4.30 4.57
CA HIS A 33 -6.04 4.07 4.15
C HIS A 33 -6.10 3.45 2.75
N GLY A 34 -7.12 2.64 2.48
CA GLY A 34 -7.29 1.97 1.19
C GLY A 34 -6.21 0.94 0.93
N ASP A 35 -5.97 0.64 -0.35
CA ASP A 35 -5.03 -0.39 -0.77
C ASP A 35 -3.59 0.09 -0.70
N TRP A 36 -2.74 -0.82 -0.26
CA TRP A 36 -1.31 -0.63 -0.12
C TRP A 36 -0.54 -1.79 -0.74
N LYS A 37 0.60 -1.46 -1.34
CA LYS A 37 1.57 -2.42 -1.86
C LYS A 37 2.95 -2.02 -1.38
N TRP A 38 3.74 -3.01 -1.01
CA TRP A 38 5.16 -2.88 -0.70
C TRP A 38 5.96 -3.73 -1.66
N PHE A 39 7.11 -3.21 -2.04
CA PHE A 39 8.03 -3.84 -2.98
C PHE A 39 9.40 -3.97 -2.32
N ARG A 40 10.20 -4.91 -2.80
CA ARG A 40 11.59 -5.10 -2.40
C ARG A 40 12.49 -4.14 -3.19
N LYS A 41 13.77 -4.09 -2.81
CA LYS A 41 14.79 -3.26 -3.48
C LYS A 41 15.02 -3.61 -4.96
N ASP A 42 14.62 -4.82 -5.37
CA ASP A 42 14.64 -5.31 -6.76
C ASP A 42 13.34 -4.99 -7.53
N GLY A 43 12.38 -4.30 -6.89
CA GLY A 43 11.08 -3.95 -7.48
C GLY A 43 10.02 -5.06 -7.40
N VAL A 44 10.37 -6.25 -6.91
CA VAL A 44 9.41 -7.36 -6.78
C VAL A 44 8.44 -7.09 -5.65
N ILE A 45 7.14 -7.30 -5.89
CA ILE A 45 6.11 -7.14 -4.86
C ILE A 45 6.40 -8.06 -3.67
N MET A 46 6.39 -7.47 -2.48
CA MET A 46 6.65 -8.14 -1.21
C MET A 46 5.35 -8.42 -0.47
N ARG A 47 4.46 -7.43 -0.40
CA ARG A 47 3.22 -7.51 0.37
C ARG A 47 2.15 -6.60 -0.25
N SER A 48 0.90 -6.99 -0.12
CA SER A 48 -0.26 -6.15 -0.45
C SER A 48 -1.38 -6.38 0.56
N GLY A 49 -2.25 -5.39 0.70
CA GLY A 49 -3.41 -5.45 1.57
C GLY A 49 -4.04 -4.07 1.70
N SER A 50 -5.05 -3.96 2.55
CA SER A 50 -5.77 -2.71 2.73
C SER A 50 -5.75 -2.24 4.18
N PHE A 51 -5.82 -0.93 4.36
CA PHE A 51 -5.95 -0.28 5.66
C PHE A 51 -7.22 0.52 5.77
N LYS A 52 -7.76 0.59 6.99
CA LYS A 52 -8.83 1.51 7.38
C LYS A 52 -8.39 2.25 8.63
N ASN A 53 -8.08 3.54 8.46
CA ASN A 53 -7.65 4.43 9.55
C ASN A 53 -6.42 3.90 10.31
N GLY A 54 -5.45 3.36 9.59
CA GLY A 54 -4.23 2.77 10.16
C GLY A 54 -4.34 1.30 10.56
N THR A 55 -5.52 0.70 10.55
CA THR A 55 -5.73 -0.72 10.90
C THR A 55 -5.76 -1.61 9.66
N GLN A 56 -5.06 -2.74 9.69
CA GLN A 56 -5.06 -3.75 8.62
C GLN A 56 -6.44 -4.38 8.53
N ILE A 57 -7.03 -4.38 7.34
CA ILE A 57 -8.33 -5.00 7.07
C ILE A 57 -8.27 -5.90 5.83
N GLY A 58 -9.19 -6.85 5.77
CA GLY A 58 -9.37 -7.73 4.62
C GLY A 58 -8.21 -8.69 4.41
N VAL A 59 -8.01 -9.10 3.16
CA VAL A 59 -6.99 -10.09 2.81
C VAL A 59 -5.64 -9.42 2.56
N TRP A 60 -4.67 -9.85 3.34
CA TRP A 60 -3.27 -9.50 3.17
C TRP A 60 -2.53 -10.62 2.48
N ILE A 61 -1.75 -10.29 1.47
CA ILE A 61 -0.97 -11.25 0.68
C ILE A 61 0.51 -10.91 0.87
N THR A 62 1.29 -11.88 1.32
CA THR A 62 2.75 -11.86 1.25
C THR A 62 3.17 -12.67 0.04
N TYR A 63 4.10 -12.13 -0.74
CA TYR A 63 4.59 -12.74 -1.96
C TYR A 63 6.02 -13.27 -1.75
N ASP A 64 6.41 -14.31 -2.49
CA ASP A 64 7.77 -14.83 -2.51
C ASP A 64 8.73 -13.90 -3.27
N GLN A 65 10.00 -14.29 -3.39
CA GLN A 65 11.03 -13.54 -4.13
C GLN A 65 10.76 -13.40 -5.63
N LYS A 66 9.86 -14.20 -6.21
CA LYS A 66 9.43 -14.13 -7.61
C LYS A 66 8.12 -13.36 -7.78
N GLY A 67 7.56 -12.82 -6.70
CA GLY A 67 6.30 -12.08 -6.72
C GLY A 67 5.06 -12.98 -6.76
N LYS A 68 5.18 -14.28 -6.44
CA LYS A 68 4.04 -15.19 -6.36
C LYS A 68 3.43 -15.18 -4.96
N PRO A 69 2.09 -15.25 -4.80
CA PRO A 69 1.46 -15.33 -3.49
C PRO A 69 2.01 -16.52 -2.68
N TYR A 70 2.63 -16.23 -1.55
CA TYR A 70 3.20 -17.22 -0.64
C TYR A 70 2.32 -17.45 0.58
N LYS A 71 1.73 -16.38 1.13
CA LYS A 71 0.85 -16.44 2.30
C LYS A 71 -0.30 -15.47 2.16
N LYS A 72 -1.50 -15.91 2.53
CA LYS A 72 -2.68 -15.06 2.71
C LYS A 72 -3.04 -15.00 4.19
N THR A 73 -3.46 -13.84 4.66
CA THR A 73 -3.93 -13.64 6.04
C THR A 73 -5.15 -12.77 6.00
N ASN A 74 -6.24 -13.20 6.65
CA ASN A 74 -7.48 -12.45 6.70
C ASN A 74 -7.54 -11.67 8.01
N PHE A 75 -7.64 -10.36 7.91
CA PHE A 75 -7.89 -9.47 9.03
C PHE A 75 -9.36 -9.04 9.00
N GLY A 76 -10.05 -9.18 10.12
CA GLY A 76 -11.44 -8.79 10.25
C GLY A 76 -11.68 -7.34 9.80
N SER A 77 -12.84 -7.10 9.19
CA SER A 77 -13.29 -5.82 8.64
C SER A 77 -14.00 -4.94 9.66
#